data_AF-A0A929A1Z3-F1
#
_entry.id   AF-A0A929A1Z3-F1
#
_cell.length_a   1.000
_cell.length_b   1.000
_cell.length_c   1.000
_cell.angle_alpha   90.00
_cell.angle_beta   90.00
_cell.angle_gamma   90.00
#
_symmetry.space_group_name_H-M   'P 1'
#
loop_
_entity.id
_entity.type
_entity.pdbx_description
1 polymer ?
#
loop_
_entity_poly.entity_id
_entity_poly.type
_entity_poly.pdbx_seq_one_letter_code
_entity_poly.pdbx_strand_id
1 'polypeptide(L)'
;MVLESCPKCSHRLGPPLKSSGRQVCMKCGWSNRPRKAATPTQNPPQKDLSPIEIQKILAQATEKSVHNMKPRHKRNSGEGGDPPQDDGPSIDDLLNPRSK
;
A
#
# COMPACT_ATOMS: atom_id res chain seq x y z
N MET A 1 20.87 32.07 -9.76
CA MET A 1 19.74 32.66 -10.50
C MET A 1 18.45 32.02 -10.01
N VAL A 2 17.50 32.81 -9.51
CA VAL A 2 16.16 32.34 -9.12
C VAL A 2 15.28 32.38 -10.37
N LEU A 3 14.61 31.29 -10.71
CA LEU A 3 13.65 31.27 -11.82
C LEU A 3 12.27 31.67 -11.30
N GLU A 4 11.63 32.62 -11.96
CA GLU A 4 10.25 33.04 -11.64
C GLU A 4 9.20 32.09 -12.22
N SER A 5 9.53 31.42 -13.33
CA SER A 5 8.61 30.53 -14.06
C SER A 5 9.27 29.20 -14.43
N CYS A 6 8.46 28.15 -14.50
CA CYS A 6 8.90 26.80 -14.82
C CYS A 6 9.24 26.69 -16.32
N PRO A 7 10.45 26.27 -16.70
CA PRO A 7 10.82 26.14 -18.11
C PRO A 7 10.10 25.01 -18.85
N LYS A 8 9.41 24.11 -18.14
CA LYS A 8 8.65 23.00 -18.75
C LYS A 8 7.18 23.33 -19.06
N CYS A 9 6.55 24.17 -18.25
CA CYS A 9 5.11 24.39 -18.33
C CYS A 9 4.68 25.84 -18.10
N SER A 10 5.66 26.76 -18.03
CA SER A 10 5.49 28.21 -17.81
C SER A 10 4.71 28.59 -16.55
N HIS A 11 4.52 27.65 -15.63
CA HIS A 11 3.85 27.90 -14.36
C HIS A 11 4.77 28.68 -13.40
N ARG A 12 4.23 29.66 -12.67
CA ARG A 12 5.01 30.42 -11.67
C ARG A 12 5.62 29.47 -10.63
N LEU A 13 6.90 29.66 -10.36
CA LEU A 13 7.62 28.89 -9.35
C LEU A 13 7.50 29.58 -8.00
N GLY A 14 7.27 28.76 -6.96
CA GLY A 14 7.32 29.24 -5.59
C GLY A 14 8.75 29.52 -5.10
N PRO A 15 8.88 30.02 -3.86
CA PRO A 15 10.17 30.21 -3.23
C PRO A 15 10.94 28.88 -3.14
N PRO A 16 12.28 28.92 -3.17
CA PRO A 16 13.10 27.72 -3.01
C PRO A 16 12.85 27.03 -1.67
N LEU A 17 12.91 25.70 -1.66
CA LEU A 17 12.76 24.89 -0.45
C LEU A 17 13.86 25.23 0.56
N LYS A 18 13.47 25.64 1.77
CA LYS A 18 14.38 26.12 2.85
C LYS A 18 15.54 25.16 3.12
N SER A 19 15.29 23.84 3.09
CA SER A 19 16.30 22.82 3.41
C SER A 19 17.36 22.61 2.33
N SER A 20 17.08 22.96 1.07
CA SER A 20 17.98 22.61 -0.05
C SER A 20 18.24 23.74 -1.04
N GLY A 21 17.55 24.87 -0.90
CA GLY A 21 17.54 25.94 -1.89
C GLY A 21 16.93 25.54 -3.24
N ARG A 22 16.27 24.37 -3.33
CA ARG A 22 15.74 23.83 -4.58
C ARG A 22 14.38 24.46 -4.90
N GLN A 23 14.26 25.05 -6.08
CA GLN A 23 12.95 25.40 -6.65
C GLN A 23 12.35 24.18 -7.36
N VAL A 24 11.07 23.92 -7.10
CA VAL A 24 10.30 22.83 -7.69
C VAL A 24 9.00 23.39 -8.25
N CYS A 25 8.65 22.99 -9.47
CA CYS A 25 7.35 23.30 -10.04
C CYS A 25 6.29 22.37 -9.44
N MET A 26 5.26 22.93 -8.81
CA MET A 26 4.17 22.14 -8.24
C MET A 26 3.21 21.57 -9.31
N LYS A 27 3.24 22.11 -10.54
CA LYS A 27 2.40 21.64 -11.65
C LYS A 27 2.98 20.42 -12.36
N CYS A 28 4.29 20.40 -12.64
CA CYS A 28 4.91 19.38 -13.48
C CYS A 28 6.11 18.66 -12.84
N GLY A 29 6.43 18.94 -11.58
CA GLY A 29 7.51 18.29 -10.84
C GLY A 29 8.94 18.65 -11.28
N TRP A 30 9.10 19.64 -12.16
CA TRP A 30 10.43 20.10 -12.59
C TRP A 30 11.21 20.71 -11.42
N SER A 31 12.54 20.63 -11.47
CA SER A 31 13.39 21.35 -10.51
C SER A 31 14.71 21.83 -11.09
N ASN A 32 15.21 22.94 -10.54
CA ASN A 32 16.47 23.57 -10.92
C ASN A 32 17.71 22.74 -10.57
N ARG A 33 17.74 22.04 -9.43
CA ARG A 33 18.92 21.26 -9.07
C ARG A 33 19.03 20.03 -9.96
N PRO A 34 20.22 19.75 -10.55
CA PRO A 34 20.49 18.43 -11.08
C PRO A 34 20.27 17.45 -9.93
N ARG A 35 19.49 16.40 -10.17
CA ARG A 35 19.50 15.27 -9.23
C ARG A 35 20.96 14.84 -9.20
N LYS A 36 21.68 15.10 -8.10
CA LYS A 36 22.84 14.27 -7.78
C LYS A 36 22.27 12.88 -7.91
N ALA A 37 22.75 12.12 -8.89
CA ALA A 37 22.26 10.78 -9.13
C ALA A 37 22.23 10.15 -7.74
N ALA A 38 21.03 9.95 -7.21
CA ALA A 38 20.90 9.10 -6.07
C ALA A 38 21.46 7.81 -6.65
N THR A 39 22.64 7.40 -6.19
CA THR A 39 23.04 6.00 -6.30
C THR A 39 21.77 5.24 -6.03
N PRO A 40 21.24 4.47 -7.01
CA PRO A 40 19.93 3.86 -6.88
C PRO A 40 19.90 3.30 -5.47
N THR A 41 18.98 3.83 -4.65
CA THR A 41 18.72 3.27 -3.33
C THR A 41 18.72 1.78 -3.58
N GLN A 42 19.73 1.08 -3.05
CA GLN A 42 19.78 -0.36 -3.16
C GLN A 42 18.42 -0.77 -2.65
N ASN A 43 17.53 -1.20 -3.56
CA ASN A 43 16.56 -2.20 -3.18
C ASN A 43 17.43 -3.22 -2.46
N PRO A 44 17.18 -3.51 -1.16
CA PRO A 44 17.93 -4.56 -0.49
C PRO A 44 17.93 -5.73 -1.46
N PRO A 45 19.10 -6.34 -1.75
CA PRO A 45 19.21 -7.35 -2.78
C PRO A 45 18.03 -8.27 -2.59
N GLN A 46 17.14 -8.34 -3.60
CA GLN A 46 16.06 -9.32 -3.58
C GLN A 46 16.82 -10.63 -3.59
N LYS A 47 17.06 -11.18 -2.39
CA LYS A 47 17.57 -12.52 -2.24
C LYS A 47 16.52 -13.32 -2.98
N ASP A 48 16.91 -13.87 -4.12
CA ASP A 48 16.13 -14.85 -4.85
C ASP A 48 16.04 -16.06 -3.92
N LEU A 49 15.15 -15.94 -2.93
CA LEU A 49 14.90 -16.96 -1.94
C LEU A 49 14.22 -18.06 -2.71
N SER A 50 14.87 -19.22 -2.74
CA SER A 50 14.28 -20.40 -3.35
C SER A 50 12.90 -20.66 -2.72
N PRO A 51 11.96 -21.28 -3.45
CA PRO A 51 10.64 -21.64 -2.90
C PRO A 51 10.72 -22.40 -1.57
N ILE A 52 11.83 -23.11 -1.33
CA ILE A 52 12.11 -23.85 -0.10
C ILE A 52 12.42 -22.89 1.07
N GLU A 53 13.21 -21.84 0.83
CA GLU A 53 13.53 -20.86 1.87
C GLU A 53 12.33 -20.00 2.25
N ILE A 54 11.48 -19.67 1.28
CA ILE A 54 10.22 -18.95 1.54
C ILE A 54 9.33 -19.76 2.50
N GLN A 55 9.14 -21.06 2.23
CA GLN A 55 8.39 -21.95 3.12
C GLN A 55 9.02 -22.03 4.52
N LYS A 56 10.35 -22.14 4.58
CA LYS A 56 11.09 -22.19 5.85
C LYS A 56 10.94 -20.90 6.68
N ILE A 57 10.85 -19.73 6.03
CA ILE A 57 10.62 -18.45 6.72
C ILE A 57 9.18 -18.37 7.22
N LEU A 58 8.20 -18.78 6.42
CA LEU A 58 6.78 -18.74 6.80
C LEU A 58 6.48 -19.67 7.99
N ALA A 59 7.06 -20.87 7.99
CA ALA A 59 6.96 -21.81 9.11
C ALA A 59 7.53 -21.19 10.41
N GLN A 60 8.74 -20.65 10.35
CA GLN A 60 9.38 -19.99 11.49
C GLN A 60 8.59 -18.78 12.02
N ALA A 61 7.98 -18.00 11.13
CA ALA A 61 7.16 -16.84 11.53
C ALA A 61 5.90 -17.29 12.27
N THR A 62 5.26 -18.37 11.80
CA THR A 62 4.06 -18.95 12.43
C THR A 62 4.36 -19.48 13.82
N GLU A 63 5.47 -20.23 13.97
CA GLU A 63 5.93 -20.73 15.27
C GLU A 63 6.25 -19.58 16.24
N LYS A 64 7.00 -18.57 15.79
CA LYS A 64 7.35 -17.42 16.65
C LYS A 64 6.12 -16.61 17.08
N SER A 65 5.05 -16.60 16.26
CA SER A 65 3.81 -15.92 16.62
C SER A 65 3.01 -16.64 17.70
N VAL A 66 2.94 -17.98 17.69
CA VAL A 66 2.15 -18.73 18.68
C VAL A 66 2.78 -18.71 20.08
N HIS A 67 4.10 -18.62 20.17
CA HIS A 67 4.81 -18.59 21.46
C HIS A 67 4.72 -17.25 22.21
N ASN A 68 4.24 -16.18 21.54
CA ASN A 68 4.11 -14.85 22.14
C ASN A 68 2.65 -14.43 22.39
N MET A 69 1.68 -15.30 22.08
CA MET A 69 0.27 -15.03 22.36
C MET A 69 -0.13 -15.58 23.72
N LYS A 70 -0.38 -14.67 24.67
CA LYS A 70 -1.00 -15.00 25.95
C LYS A 70 -2.41 -15.58 25.66
N PRO A 71 -2.74 -16.80 26.11
CA PRO A 71 -4.08 -17.33 25.91
C PRO A 71 -5.08 -16.42 26.64
N ARG A 72 -5.93 -15.72 25.87
CA ARG A 72 -7.10 -15.05 26.46
C ARG A 72 -8.03 -16.17 26.95
N HIS A 73 -8.09 -16.40 28.25
CA HIS A 73 -9.17 -17.17 28.84
C HIS A 73 -10.49 -16.49 28.48
N LYS A 74 -11.23 -17.10 27.54
CA LYS A 74 -12.58 -16.69 27.17
C LYS A 74 -13.50 -17.08 28.33
N ARG A 75 -13.66 -16.19 29.30
CA ARG A 75 -14.70 -16.26 30.31
C ARG A 75 -16.03 -16.02 29.59
N ASN A 76 -16.97 -16.95 29.73
CA ASN A 76 -18.33 -16.87 29.20
C ASN A 76 -18.94 -15.46 29.37
N SER A 77 -19.41 -14.88 28.28
CA SER A 77 -20.45 -13.85 28.26
C SER A 77 -21.15 -14.02 26.92
N GLY A 78 -22.38 -14.52 26.97
CA GLY A 78 -23.21 -14.73 25.80
C GLY A 78 -23.70 -13.41 25.22
N GLU A 79 -23.85 -13.39 23.90
CA GLU A 79 -25.03 -12.87 23.22
C GLU A 79 -24.88 -13.32 21.76
N GLY A 80 -25.85 -14.11 21.30
CA GLY A 80 -25.92 -14.59 19.93
C GLY A 80 -26.27 -13.44 19.00
N GLY A 81 -25.38 -13.14 18.07
CA GLY A 81 -25.70 -12.37 16.87
C GLY A 81 -25.85 -13.35 15.72
N ASP A 82 -27.09 -13.54 15.30
CA ASP A 82 -27.48 -14.20 14.05
C ASP A 82 -26.72 -13.55 12.86
N PRO A 83 -26.11 -14.31 11.94
CA PRO A 83 -25.54 -13.71 10.73
C PRO A 83 -26.69 -13.17 9.87
N PRO A 84 -26.61 -11.95 9.31
CA PRO A 84 -27.64 -11.45 8.42
C PRO A 84 -27.79 -12.41 7.23
N GLN A 85 -28.97 -13.01 7.10
CA GLN A 85 -29.42 -13.63 5.86
C GLN A 85 -29.54 -12.50 4.83
N ASP A 86 -28.52 -12.36 4.00
CA ASP A 86 -28.59 -11.55 2.79
C ASP A 86 -29.49 -12.31 1.81
N ASP A 87 -30.76 -11.88 1.72
CA ASP A 87 -31.73 -12.24 0.68
C ASP A 87 -31.23 -11.74 -0.69
N GLY A 88 -30.14 -12.32 -1.18
CA GLY A 88 -29.74 -12.22 -2.57
C GLY A 88 -30.75 -12.98 -3.44
N PRO A 89 -31.11 -12.48 -4.65
CA PRO A 89 -32.07 -13.16 -5.51
C PRO A 89 -31.59 -14.60 -5.78
N SER A 90 -32.45 -15.57 -5.47
CA SER A 90 -32.19 -16.99 -5.66
C SER A 90 -31.75 -17.23 -7.11
N ILE A 91 -30.62 -17.92 -7.28
CA ILE A 91 -30.04 -18.28 -8.59
C ILE A 91 -31.04 -19.00 -9.52
N ASP A 92 -32.11 -19.57 -8.94
CA ASP A 92 -33.18 -20.26 -9.66
C ASP A 92 -34.04 -19.30 -10.51
N ASP A 93 -34.10 -18.01 -10.16
CA ASP A 93 -34.86 -16.98 -10.89
C ASP A 93 -34.12 -16.51 -12.16
N LEU A 94 -32.78 -16.64 -12.17
CA LEU A 94 -31.93 -16.27 -13.31
C LEU A 94 -31.96 -17.30 -14.46
N LEU A 95 -32.40 -18.54 -14.21
CA LEU A 95 -32.39 -19.60 -15.22
C LEU A 95 -33.71 -19.81 -15.96
N ASN A 96 -34.80 -19.07 -15.66
CA ASN A 96 -36.08 -19.27 -16.34
C ASN A 96 -36.82 -17.97 -16.71
N PRO A 97 -36.40 -17.26 -17.77
CA PRO A 97 -37.03 -16.01 -18.20
C PRO A 97 -38.31 -16.29 -19.02
N ARG A 98 -39.28 -17.01 -18.47
CA ARG A 98 -40.60 -17.25 -19.09
C ARG A 98 -41.67 -17.43 -18.03
N SER A 99 -42.33 -16.33 -17.67
CA SER A 99 -43.77 -16.18 -17.92
C SER A 99 -44.33 -14.90 -17.31
N LYS A 100 -44.73 -14.01 -18.24
CA LYS A 100 -45.90 -13.13 -18.19
C LYS A 100 -45.83 -11.83 -17.39
#